data_AF-A0A9E0LNH6-F1
#
_entry.id   AF-A0A9E0LNH6-F1
#
_cell.length_a   1.000
_cell.length_b   1.000
_cell.length_c   1.000
_cell.angle_alpha   90.00
_cell.angle_beta   90.00
_cell.angle_gamma   90.00
#
_symmetry.space_group_name_H-M   'P 1'
#
loop_
_entity.id
_entity.type
_entity.pdbx_description
1 polymer ?
#
loop_
_entity_poly.entity_id
_entity_poly.type
_entity_poly.pdbx_seq_one_letter_code
_entity_poly.pdbx_strand_id
1 'polypeptide(L)'
;MNAFDDPIEETQASLSIAQGAFKQWQAGEIEPVVALLRISQAASQLEVARAIWMETARQGVSRLSTRSERELLNFCELVKGIDNQKDYGVSLLEHVLRDALSSLESGLALSNGHEGEETVSSVLDSCTIVLAIKSALLETLSLKATIEANGQPTSQVEELKKRHAVVLSLQERLQTTVSEEKGDG
;
A
#
# COMPACT_ATOMS: atom_id res chain seq x y z
N MET A 1 -13.13 13.76 -24.19
CA MET A 1 -12.32 14.12 -23.02
C MET A 1 -13.24 14.12 -21.84
N ASN A 2 -13.32 12.97 -21.16
CA ASN A 2 -14.07 12.83 -19.93
C ASN A 2 -13.07 13.05 -18.78
N ALA A 3 -13.53 13.60 -17.66
CA ALA A 3 -12.70 13.91 -16.50
C ALA A 3 -12.29 12.63 -15.70
N PHE A 4 -12.00 11.52 -16.38
CA PHE A 4 -11.66 10.20 -15.82
C PHE A 4 -10.55 9.51 -16.63
N ASP A 5 -9.71 10.27 -17.36
CA ASP A 5 -8.93 9.73 -18.47
C ASP A 5 -7.65 8.96 -18.05
N ASP A 6 -7.23 8.90 -16.77
CA ASP A 6 -6.32 7.84 -16.28
C ASP A 6 -6.34 7.67 -14.74
N PRO A 7 -6.93 6.59 -14.19
CA PRO A 7 -6.97 6.37 -12.73
C PRO A 7 -5.57 6.20 -12.11
N ILE A 8 -4.54 5.84 -12.89
CA ILE A 8 -3.16 5.78 -12.42
C ILE A 8 -2.62 7.19 -12.17
N GLU A 9 -2.81 8.10 -13.13
CA GLU A 9 -2.30 9.48 -13.06
C GLU A 9 -2.92 10.23 -11.86
N GLU A 10 -4.25 10.10 -11.68
CA GLU A 10 -4.93 10.70 -10.53
C GLU A 10 -4.47 10.12 -9.19
N THR A 11 -4.25 8.80 -9.14
CA THR A 11 -3.71 8.14 -7.94
C THR A 11 -2.30 8.65 -7.63
N GLN A 12 -1.44 8.75 -8.64
CA GLN A 12 -0.06 9.23 -8.50
C GLN A 12 -0.01 10.70 -8.08
N ALA A 13 -0.86 11.57 -8.66
CA ALA A 13 -0.97 12.96 -8.27
C ALA A 13 -1.37 13.09 -6.80
N SER A 14 -2.38 12.32 -6.37
CA SER A 14 -2.85 12.30 -4.98
C SER A 14 -1.76 11.78 -4.02
N LEU A 15 -1.05 10.71 -4.39
CA LEU A 15 0.08 10.19 -3.63
C LEU A 15 1.18 11.23 -3.47
N SER A 16 1.55 11.91 -4.56
CA SER A 16 2.58 12.95 -4.59
C SER A 16 2.23 14.11 -3.65
N ILE A 17 0.97 14.55 -3.66
CA ILE A 17 0.47 15.60 -2.73
C ILE A 17 0.59 15.14 -1.28
N ALA A 18 0.10 13.94 -0.96
CA ALA A 18 0.11 13.42 0.41
C ALA A 18 1.53 13.24 0.95
N GLN A 19 2.38 12.54 0.19
CA GLN A 19 3.77 12.27 0.57
C GLN A 19 4.60 13.55 0.62
N GLY A 20 4.40 14.46 -0.34
CA GLY A 20 5.07 15.76 -0.37
C GLY A 20 4.75 16.59 0.87
N ALA A 21 3.46 16.74 1.20
CA ALA A 21 3.04 17.48 2.38
C ALA A 21 3.53 16.83 3.69
N PHE A 22 3.55 15.50 3.77
CA PHE A 22 4.06 14.79 4.94
C PHE A 22 5.57 15.02 5.12
N LYS A 23 6.35 14.93 4.04
CA LYS A 23 7.80 15.21 4.05
C LYS A 23 8.11 16.66 4.45
N GLN A 24 7.37 17.63 3.90
CA GLN A 24 7.51 19.04 4.27
C GLN A 24 7.25 19.26 5.76
N TRP A 25 6.24 18.60 6.32
CA TRP A 25 5.99 18.64 7.75
C TRP A 25 7.13 18.02 8.57
N GLN A 26 7.60 16.83 8.19
CA GLN A 26 8.73 16.17 8.87
C GLN A 26 10.00 17.03 8.86
N ALA A 27 10.22 17.78 7.78
CA ALA A 27 11.33 18.72 7.64
C ALA A 27 11.11 20.06 8.40
N GLY A 28 9.93 20.28 8.98
CA GLY A 28 9.57 21.53 9.65
C GLY A 28 9.29 22.70 8.72
N GLU A 29 9.11 22.44 7.42
CA GLU A 29 8.89 23.45 6.38
C GLU A 29 7.45 24.00 6.39
N ILE A 30 6.49 23.22 6.90
CA ILE A 30 5.09 23.61 7.03
C ILE A 30 4.52 23.22 8.39
N GLU A 31 3.51 23.96 8.85
CA GLU A 31 2.82 23.66 10.10
C GLU A 31 2.03 22.35 10.04
N PRO A 32 1.90 21.60 11.15
CA PRO A 32 1.20 20.32 11.19
C PRO A 32 -0.26 20.40 10.71
N VAL A 33 -0.97 21.48 11.02
CA VAL A 33 -2.37 21.68 10.60
C VAL A 33 -2.46 21.91 9.09
N VAL A 34 -1.52 22.66 8.52
CA VAL A 34 -1.44 22.89 7.06
C VAL A 34 -1.11 21.60 6.33
N ALA A 35 -0.17 20.81 6.86
CA ALA A 35 0.14 19.49 6.34
C ALA A 35 -1.08 18.56 6.40
N LEU A 36 -1.77 18.51 7.55
CA LEU A 36 -2.95 17.67 7.72
C LEU A 36 -4.07 18.03 6.74
N LEU A 37 -4.31 19.31 6.47
CA LEU A 37 -5.30 19.74 5.47
C LEU A 37 -4.97 19.24 4.06
N ARG A 38 -3.71 19.43 3.62
CA ARG A 38 -3.25 18.99 2.30
C ARG A 38 -3.32 17.47 2.14
N ILE A 39 -2.86 16.75 3.18
CA ILE A 39 -2.87 15.29 3.18
C ILE A 39 -4.31 14.76 3.23
N SER A 40 -5.19 15.34 4.05
CA SER A 40 -6.59 14.85 4.19
C SER A 40 -7.38 14.96 2.89
N GLN A 41 -7.15 16.02 2.11
CA GLN A 41 -7.78 16.19 0.80
C GLN A 41 -7.33 15.09 -0.17
N ALA A 42 -6.03 14.82 -0.24
CA ALA A 42 -5.49 13.73 -1.05
C ALA A 42 -5.94 12.35 -0.52
N ALA A 43 -5.97 12.15 0.80
CA ALA A 43 -6.37 10.91 1.44
C ALA A 43 -7.79 10.47 1.05
N SER A 44 -8.74 11.39 0.94
CA SER A 44 -10.10 11.08 0.49
C SER A 44 -10.13 10.49 -0.93
N GLN A 45 -9.34 11.06 -1.85
CA GLN A 45 -9.21 10.53 -3.22
C GLN A 45 -8.49 9.17 -3.23
N LEU A 46 -7.45 9.04 -2.41
CA LEU A 46 -6.71 7.79 -2.25
C LEU A 46 -7.58 6.67 -1.68
N GLU A 47 -8.51 6.95 -0.76
CA GLU A 47 -9.45 5.93 -0.24
C GLU A 47 -10.35 5.35 -1.34
N VAL A 48 -10.84 6.20 -2.24
CA VAL A 48 -11.63 5.78 -3.41
C VAL A 48 -10.74 4.97 -4.37
N ALA A 49 -9.56 5.49 -4.71
CA ALA A 49 -8.61 4.80 -5.59
C ALA A 49 -8.22 3.42 -5.04
N ARG A 50 -7.98 3.31 -3.72
CA ARG A 50 -7.65 2.04 -3.06
C ARG A 50 -8.72 0.98 -3.30
N ALA A 51 -10.00 1.35 -3.20
CA ALA A 51 -11.10 0.42 -3.42
C ALA A 51 -11.14 -0.08 -4.87
N ILE A 52 -10.89 0.82 -5.83
CA ILE A 52 -10.81 0.50 -7.26
C ILE A 52 -9.66 -0.47 -7.52
N TRP A 53 -8.44 -0.14 -7.07
CA TRP A 53 -7.25 -0.95 -7.30
C TRP A 53 -7.32 -2.33 -6.63
N MET A 54 -7.92 -2.42 -5.45
CA MET A 54 -8.18 -3.72 -4.80
C MET A 54 -9.16 -4.58 -5.60
N GLU A 55 -10.21 -3.99 -6.19
CA GLU A 55 -11.14 -4.73 -7.04
C GLU A 55 -10.48 -5.14 -8.37
N THR A 56 -9.65 -4.28 -8.96
CA THR A 56 -8.83 -4.60 -10.15
C THR A 56 -7.91 -5.80 -9.87
N ALA A 57 -7.19 -5.79 -8.75
CA ALA A 57 -6.34 -6.92 -8.34
C ALA A 57 -7.17 -8.21 -8.20
N ARG A 58 -8.33 -8.13 -7.54
CA ARG A 58 -9.23 -9.28 -7.36
C ARG A 58 -9.73 -9.85 -8.68
N GLN A 59 -10.12 -8.99 -9.62
CA GLN A 59 -10.55 -9.41 -10.94
C GLN A 59 -9.41 -10.04 -11.75
N GLY A 60 -8.19 -9.50 -11.63
CA GLY A 60 -6.99 -10.11 -12.22
C GLY A 60 -6.79 -11.53 -11.71
N VAL A 61 -6.80 -11.72 -10.39
CA VAL A 61 -6.66 -13.04 -9.77
C VAL A 61 -7.77 -14.02 -10.18
N SER A 62 -9.02 -13.56 -10.37
CA SER A 62 -10.14 -14.43 -10.77
C SER A 62 -10.02 -15.04 -12.18
N ARG A 63 -9.12 -14.52 -13.01
CA ARG A 63 -8.87 -15.02 -14.38
C ARG A 63 -7.87 -16.16 -14.41
N LEU A 64 -7.24 -16.43 -13.28
CA LEU A 64 -6.29 -17.50 -13.10
C LEU A 64 -7.09 -18.76 -12.59
N SER A 65 -6.64 -20.02 -12.81
CA SER A 65 -7.34 -21.29 -12.44
C SER A 65 -6.63 -22.36 -11.54
N THR A 66 -5.49 -22.09 -10.91
CA THR A 66 -4.51 -23.00 -10.29
C THR A 66 -4.25 -22.76 -8.78
N ARG A 67 -3.59 -23.73 -8.12
CA ARG A 67 -3.17 -23.65 -6.69
C ARG A 67 -2.37 -22.38 -6.37
N SER A 68 -1.62 -21.90 -7.34
CA SER A 68 -0.71 -20.77 -7.25
C SER A 68 -1.43 -19.43 -7.07
N GLU A 69 -2.68 -19.33 -7.51
CA GLU A 69 -3.50 -18.11 -7.38
C GLU A 69 -4.08 -17.94 -6.02
N ARG A 70 -4.20 -19.05 -5.29
CA ARG A 70 -4.54 -18.98 -3.87
C ARG A 70 -3.49 -18.18 -3.14
N GLU A 71 -2.22 -18.22 -3.56
CA GLU A 71 -1.16 -17.42 -2.96
C GLU A 71 -1.25 -15.94 -3.36
N LEU A 72 -1.47 -15.61 -4.64
CA LEU A 72 -1.70 -14.21 -5.05
C LEU A 72 -2.98 -13.62 -4.43
N LEU A 73 -4.05 -14.42 -4.32
CA LEU A 73 -5.27 -14.04 -3.62
C LEU A 73 -5.00 -13.84 -2.13
N ASN A 74 -4.23 -14.73 -1.51
CA ASN A 74 -3.85 -14.63 -0.10
C ASN A 74 -3.03 -13.36 0.14
N PHE A 75 -2.08 -13.05 -0.74
CA PHE A 75 -1.33 -11.80 -0.69
C PHE A 75 -2.27 -10.59 -0.80
N CYS A 76 -3.20 -10.56 -1.75
CA CYS A 76 -4.17 -9.47 -1.90
C CYS A 76 -5.04 -9.29 -0.64
N GLU A 77 -5.56 -10.38 -0.08
CA GLU A 77 -6.38 -10.33 1.15
C GLU A 77 -5.56 -9.92 2.37
N LEU A 78 -4.29 -10.34 2.48
CA LEU A 78 -3.38 -9.89 3.53
C LEU A 78 -3.09 -8.39 3.40
N VAL A 79 -2.75 -7.90 2.20
CA VAL A 79 -2.55 -6.47 1.91
C VAL A 79 -3.79 -5.66 2.31
N LYS A 80 -4.98 -6.09 1.90
CA LYS A 80 -6.27 -5.48 2.27
C LYS A 80 -6.47 -5.45 3.79
N GLY A 81 -6.13 -6.54 4.47
CA GLY A 81 -6.33 -6.76 5.91
C GLY A 81 -5.48 -5.90 6.84
N ILE A 82 -4.32 -5.39 6.40
CA ILE A 82 -3.37 -4.62 7.24
C ILE A 82 -4.04 -3.44 7.98
N ASP A 83 -5.05 -2.80 7.39
CA ASP A 83 -5.70 -1.60 7.98
C ASP A 83 -6.93 -1.94 8.85
N ASN A 84 -7.59 -3.07 8.57
CA ASN A 84 -8.89 -3.43 9.17
C ASN A 84 -8.76 -4.18 10.50
N GLN A 85 -7.53 -4.43 10.91
CA GLN A 85 -7.19 -5.29 12.02
C GLN A 85 -7.02 -4.44 13.28
N LYS A 86 -8.16 -4.16 13.93
CA LYS A 86 -8.30 -3.24 15.06
C LYS A 86 -7.52 -3.63 16.32
N ASP A 87 -6.98 -4.85 16.42
CA ASP A 87 -6.44 -5.39 17.69
C ASP A 87 -5.17 -6.25 17.51
N TYR A 88 -4.25 -5.87 16.64
CA TYR A 88 -3.05 -6.69 16.41
C TYR A 88 -1.96 -6.23 17.36
N GLY A 89 -1.90 -6.91 18.51
CA GLY A 89 -0.67 -6.94 19.30
C GLY A 89 0.52 -7.25 18.39
N VAL A 90 1.70 -6.74 18.73
CA VAL A 90 2.92 -6.78 17.91
C VAL A 90 3.20 -8.15 17.28
N SER A 91 2.90 -9.25 17.98
CA SER A 91 3.11 -10.61 17.47
C SER A 91 2.32 -10.93 16.20
N LEU A 92 1.12 -10.36 16.03
CA LEU A 92 0.25 -10.73 14.93
C LEU A 92 0.58 -9.95 13.64
N LEU A 93 1.18 -8.76 13.76
CA LEU A 93 1.75 -8.03 12.61
C LEU A 93 2.96 -8.74 12.00
N GLU A 94 3.82 -9.35 12.84
CA GLU A 94 4.96 -10.14 12.37
C GLU A 94 4.51 -11.40 11.61
N HIS A 95 3.43 -12.04 12.05
CA HIS A 95 2.81 -13.15 11.33
C HIS A 95 2.23 -12.70 9.99
N VAL A 96 1.47 -11.61 9.97
CA VAL A 96 0.90 -11.05 8.73
C VAL A 96 2.00 -10.70 7.73
N LEU A 97 3.09 -10.05 8.19
CA LEU A 97 4.23 -9.73 7.33
C LEU A 97 4.86 -11.00 6.74
N ARG A 98 5.10 -12.02 7.57
CA ARG A 98 5.71 -13.28 7.13
C ARG A 98 4.83 -14.01 6.10
N ASP A 99 3.54 -14.10 6.38
CA ASP A 99 2.59 -14.78 5.49
C ASP A 99 2.45 -14.00 4.17
N ALA A 100 2.40 -12.67 4.24
CA ALA A 100 2.32 -11.82 3.06
C ALA A 100 3.58 -11.92 2.20
N LEU A 101 4.77 -11.93 2.81
CA LEU A 101 6.03 -12.16 2.10
C LEU A 101 6.06 -13.56 1.46
N SER A 102 5.67 -14.60 2.18
CA SER A 102 5.64 -15.97 1.65
C SER A 102 4.69 -16.11 0.44
N SER A 103 3.51 -15.50 0.52
CA SER A 103 2.56 -15.50 -0.58
C SER A 103 3.01 -14.60 -1.74
N LEU A 104 3.73 -13.50 -1.46
CA LEU A 104 4.37 -12.68 -2.47
C LEU A 104 5.45 -13.46 -3.23
N GLU A 105 6.37 -14.13 -2.55
CA GLU A 105 7.39 -14.98 -3.20
C GLU A 105 6.75 -16.06 -4.08
N SER A 106 5.67 -16.67 -3.58
CA SER A 106 4.92 -17.67 -4.33
C SER A 106 4.24 -17.08 -5.56
N GLY A 107 3.77 -15.83 -5.48
CA GLY A 107 3.20 -15.08 -6.60
C GLY A 107 4.25 -14.67 -7.64
N LEU A 108 5.43 -14.24 -7.21
CA LEU A 108 6.57 -13.88 -8.07
C LEU A 108 7.16 -15.10 -8.78
N ALA A 109 7.14 -16.27 -8.15
CA ALA A 109 7.52 -17.51 -8.85
C ALA A 109 6.61 -17.81 -10.06
N LEU A 110 5.43 -17.18 -10.16
CA LEU A 110 4.49 -17.35 -11.27
C LEU A 110 4.69 -16.37 -12.42
N SER A 111 5.28 -15.19 -12.19
CA SER A 111 5.64 -14.26 -13.28
C SER A 111 6.67 -14.91 -14.23
N ASN A 112 7.48 -15.83 -13.71
CA ASN A 112 8.48 -16.57 -14.46
C ASN A 112 7.91 -17.70 -15.36
N GLY A 113 6.59 -17.94 -15.34
CA GLY A 113 5.89 -18.89 -16.21
C GLY A 113 5.29 -18.23 -17.45
N HIS A 114 5.45 -18.83 -18.63
CA HIS A 114 4.97 -18.23 -19.90
C HIS A 114 3.43 -18.07 -20.00
N GLU A 115 2.63 -18.77 -19.18
CA GLU A 115 1.18 -18.60 -19.13
C GLU A 115 0.77 -17.74 -17.93
N GLY A 116 0.15 -16.59 -18.18
CA GLY A 116 -0.46 -15.74 -17.15
C GLY A 116 0.40 -14.59 -16.63
N GLU A 117 1.63 -14.43 -17.14
CA GLU A 117 2.58 -13.37 -16.78
C GLU A 117 1.94 -11.96 -16.77
N GLU A 118 1.22 -11.59 -17.84
CA GLU A 118 0.55 -10.28 -17.93
C GLU A 118 -0.50 -10.06 -16.83
N THR A 119 -1.24 -11.13 -16.47
CA THR A 119 -2.25 -11.06 -15.42
C THR A 119 -1.61 -10.98 -14.03
N VAL A 120 -0.55 -11.76 -13.79
CA VAL A 120 0.23 -11.71 -12.55
C VAL A 120 0.86 -10.33 -12.36
N SER A 121 1.49 -9.80 -13.41
CA SER A 121 2.09 -8.46 -13.42
C SER A 121 1.06 -7.37 -13.09
N SER A 122 -0.11 -7.39 -13.72
CA SER A 122 -1.20 -6.45 -13.44
C SER A 122 -1.71 -6.52 -11.99
N VAL A 123 -1.77 -7.72 -11.40
CA VAL A 123 -2.14 -7.90 -9.97
C VAL A 123 -1.09 -7.32 -9.04
N LEU A 124 0.20 -7.55 -9.33
CA LEU A 124 1.32 -7.02 -8.54
C LEU A 124 1.41 -5.49 -8.65
N ASP A 125 1.21 -4.92 -9.83
CA ASP A 125 1.12 -3.47 -10.03
C ASP A 125 -0.01 -2.86 -9.21
N SER A 126 -1.20 -3.48 -9.25
CA SER A 126 -2.34 -3.04 -8.44
C SER A 126 -2.02 -3.09 -6.94
N CYS A 127 -1.35 -4.15 -6.47
CA CYS A 127 -0.92 -4.26 -5.07
C CYS A 127 0.14 -3.21 -4.70
N THR A 128 1.05 -2.87 -5.61
CA THR A 128 2.02 -1.78 -5.43
C THR A 128 1.32 -0.47 -5.12
N ILE A 129 0.32 -0.13 -5.95
CA ILE A 129 -0.46 1.10 -5.83
C ILE A 129 -1.22 1.10 -4.49
N VAL A 130 -1.87 -0.01 -4.15
CA VAL A 130 -2.61 -0.15 -2.88
C VAL A 130 -1.68 0.04 -1.67
N LEU A 131 -0.50 -0.57 -1.67
CA LEU A 131 0.45 -0.43 -0.57
C LEU A 131 0.95 1.03 -0.45
N ALA A 132 1.18 1.72 -1.58
CA ALA A 132 1.54 3.14 -1.58
C ALA A 132 0.43 4.02 -0.99
N ILE A 133 -0.82 3.74 -1.36
CA ILE A 133 -1.98 4.41 -0.77
C ILE A 133 -2.04 4.16 0.74
N LYS A 134 -1.90 2.90 1.18
CA LYS A 134 -1.93 2.53 2.60
C LYS A 134 -0.86 3.25 3.40
N SER A 135 0.36 3.35 2.86
CA SER A 135 1.44 4.13 3.47
C SER A 135 1.01 5.58 3.71
N ALA A 136 0.48 6.25 2.67
CA ALA A 136 0.03 7.65 2.78
C ALA A 136 -1.12 7.82 3.78
N LEU A 137 -2.07 6.88 3.83
CA LEU A 137 -3.17 6.91 4.81
C LEU A 137 -2.67 6.72 6.25
N LEU A 138 -1.72 5.82 6.49
CA LEU A 138 -1.10 5.62 7.81
C LEU A 138 -0.31 6.84 8.26
N GLU A 139 0.42 7.50 7.35
CA GLU A 139 1.09 8.78 7.59
C GLU A 139 0.09 9.87 8.02
N THR A 140 -1.06 9.95 7.33
CA THR A 140 -2.15 10.87 7.67
C THR A 140 -2.66 10.64 9.10
N LEU A 141 -2.96 9.39 9.43
CA LEU A 141 -3.45 9.00 10.75
C LEU A 141 -2.41 9.26 11.84
N SER A 142 -1.14 9.02 11.54
CA SER A 142 -0.02 9.27 12.45
C SER A 142 0.15 10.76 12.74
N LEU A 143 0.08 11.62 11.72
CA LEU A 143 0.10 13.07 11.87
C LEU A 143 -1.07 13.55 12.72
N LYS A 144 -2.29 13.09 12.42
CA LYS A 144 -3.49 13.44 13.19
C LYS A 144 -3.36 13.04 14.65
N ALA A 145 -2.96 11.80 14.93
CA ALA A 145 -2.77 11.32 16.31
C ALA A 145 -1.67 12.09 17.05
N THR A 146 -0.60 12.50 16.35
CA THR A 146 0.46 13.32 16.91
C THR A 146 -0.04 14.72 17.29
N ILE A 147 -0.86 15.34 16.45
CA ILE A 147 -1.49 16.65 16.73
C ILE A 147 -2.43 16.54 17.94
N GLU A 148 -3.31 15.53 17.95
CA GLU A 148 -4.25 15.27 19.05
C GLU A 148 -3.53 15.01 20.39
N ALA A 149 -2.35 14.38 20.33
CA ALA A 149 -1.49 14.14 21.48
C ALA A 149 -0.59 15.34 21.85
N ASN A 150 -0.72 16.49 21.19
CA ASN A 150 0.17 17.65 21.36
C ASN A 150 1.66 17.29 21.22
N GLY A 151 1.99 16.40 20.29
CA GLY A 151 3.35 15.92 20.03
C GLY A 151 3.87 14.89 21.04
N GLN A 152 3.08 14.47 22.04
CA GLN A 152 3.49 13.44 22.99
C GLN A 152 3.41 12.04 22.35
N PRO A 153 4.35 11.13 22.66
CA PRO A 153 4.27 9.75 22.22
C PRO A 153 3.07 9.05 22.88
N THR A 154 2.25 8.36 22.08
CA THR A 154 1.11 7.58 22.54
C THR A 154 1.18 6.15 22.00
N SER A 155 0.51 5.21 22.67
CA SER A 155 0.39 3.83 22.18
C SER A 155 -0.20 3.75 20.77
N GLN A 156 -1.14 4.64 20.46
CA GLN A 156 -1.78 4.75 19.15
C GLN A 156 -0.78 5.18 18.06
N VAL A 157 0.06 6.17 18.32
CA VAL A 157 1.10 6.61 17.36
C VAL A 157 2.12 5.50 17.13
N GLU A 158 2.53 4.79 18.19
CA GLU A 158 3.46 3.66 18.07
C GLU A 158 2.87 2.47 17.31
N GLU A 159 1.57 2.21 17.46
CA GLU A 159 0.88 1.18 16.68
C GLU A 159 0.78 1.55 15.19
N LEU A 160 0.48 2.81 14.88
CA LEU A 160 0.46 3.32 13.50
C LEU A 160 1.83 3.19 12.83
N LYS A 161 2.91 3.50 13.54
CA LYS A 161 4.30 3.31 13.05
C LYS A 161 4.61 1.84 12.74
N LYS A 162 4.18 0.91 13.59
CA LYS A 162 4.40 -0.54 13.37
C LYS A 162 3.66 -1.03 12.13
N ARG A 163 2.40 -0.62 11.96
CA ARG A 163 1.62 -0.94 10.74
C ARG A 163 2.28 -0.34 9.50
N HIS A 164 2.77 0.90 9.59
CA HIS A 164 3.46 1.56 8.50
C HIS A 164 4.76 0.83 8.11
N ALA A 165 5.55 0.37 9.09
CA ALA A 165 6.76 -0.41 8.84
C ALA A 165 6.47 -1.73 8.09
N VAL A 166 5.36 -2.42 8.41
CA VAL A 166 4.92 -3.62 7.66
C VAL A 166 4.60 -3.26 6.20
N VAL A 167 3.83 -2.19 5.97
CA VAL A 167 3.50 -1.73 4.62
C VAL A 167 4.77 -1.41 3.82
N LEU A 168 5.69 -0.63 4.40
CA LEU A 168 6.95 -0.27 3.75
C LEU A 168 7.81 -1.50 3.41
N SER A 169 7.87 -2.49 4.31
CA SER A 169 8.62 -3.74 4.07
C SER A 169 8.05 -4.51 2.86
N LEU A 170 6.72 -4.58 2.75
CA LEU A 170 6.07 -5.23 1.60
C LEU A 170 6.30 -4.44 0.30
N GLN A 171 6.26 -3.11 0.36
CA GLN A 171 6.54 -2.26 -0.80
C GLN A 171 7.96 -2.44 -1.30
N GLU A 172 8.95 -2.40 -0.41
CA GLU A 172 10.37 -2.57 -0.75
C GLU A 172 10.61 -3.93 -1.42
N ARG A 173 10.02 -4.99 -0.86
CA ARG A 173 10.17 -6.33 -1.46
C ARG A 173 9.56 -6.45 -2.84
N LEU A 174 8.39 -5.84 -3.04
CA LEU A 174 7.70 -5.89 -4.31
C LEU A 174 8.41 -5.05 -5.38
N GLN A 175 8.97 -3.89 -4.99
CA GLN A 175 9.76 -3.02 -5.88
C GLN A 175 11.12 -3.60 -6.28
N THR A 176 11.81 -4.26 -5.35
CA THR A 176 13.09 -4.94 -5.64
C THR A 176 12.91 -6.02 -6.68
N THR A 177 11.86 -6.83 -6.58
CA THR A 177 11.61 -7.92 -7.55
C THR A 177 11.24 -7.41 -8.94
N VAL A 178 10.39 -6.37 -9.04
CA VAL A 178 10.02 -5.75 -10.33
C VAL A 178 11.22 -5.08 -11.02
N SER A 179 12.24 -4.68 -10.27
CA SER A 179 13.45 -4.04 -10.81
C SER A 179 14.50 -5.05 -11.27
N GLU A 180 14.60 -6.20 -10.61
CA GLU A 180 15.50 -7.29 -11.00
C GLU A 180 15.07 -7.92 -12.34
N GLU A 181 13.77 -8.07 -12.61
CA GLU A 181 13.26 -8.58 -13.89
C GLU A 181 13.51 -7.63 -15.10
N LYS A 182 13.76 -6.33 -14.87
CA LYS A 182 14.02 -5.34 -15.93
C LYS A 182 15.51 -5.10 -16.22
N GLY A 183 16.41 -5.67 -15.42
CA GLY A 183 17.86 -5.47 -15.52
C GLY A 183 18.60 -6.47 -16.43
N ASP A 184 17.97 -7.58 -16.81
CA ASP A 184 18.60 -8.69 -17.54
C ASP A 184 18.18 -8.79 -19.03
N GLY A 185 17.79 -7.66 -19.65
CA GLY A 185 17.43 -7.55 -21.07
C GLY A 185 18.53 -6.97 -21.96
#